data_AF-A0A7R9DNK0-F1
#
_entry.id   AF-A0A7R9DNK0-F1
#
_cell.length_a   1.000
_cell.length_b   1.000
_cell.length_c   1.000
_cell.angle_alpha   90.00
_cell.angle_beta   90.00
_cell.angle_gamma   90.00
#
_symmetry.space_group_name_H-M   'P 1'
#
loop_
_entity.id
_entity.type
_entity.pdbx_description
1 polymer ?
#
loop_
_entity_poly.entity_id
_entity_poly.type
_entity_poly.pdbx_seq_one_letter_code
_entity_poly.pdbx_strand_id
1 'polypeptide(L)'
;MPGNSQTVMIACVSPSDRDFMETLNTLKYANRARNIKNRVTINQDKSSRTITLLRQEIQQLQLELQEYKQGKRVIGEDGVESVNDMFHENMMLQTEINKMRTRVKAMQETIDALSSKNSQLLAEKATVGWITS
;
A
#
# COMPACT_ATOMS: atom_id res chain seq x y z
N MET A 1 18.34 13.83 34.77
CA MET A 1 17.86 14.74 33.70
C MET A 1 16.35 14.66 33.65
N PRO A 2 15.63 15.78 33.54
CA PRO A 2 14.19 15.75 33.32
C PRO A 2 13.90 15.05 31.98
N GLY A 3 13.00 14.07 31.99
CA GLY A 3 12.68 13.20 30.85
C GLY A 3 11.19 12.91 30.74
N ASN A 4 10.81 12.12 29.73
CA ASN A 4 9.42 11.67 29.55
C ASN A 4 9.12 10.46 30.45
N SER A 5 9.05 10.71 31.76
CA SER A 5 8.73 9.69 32.76
C SER A 5 8.00 10.30 33.95
N GLN A 6 7.07 9.53 34.52
CA GLN A 6 6.52 9.82 35.83
C GLN A 6 7.50 9.25 36.86
N THR A 7 7.96 10.07 37.80
CA THR A 7 8.99 9.70 38.78
C THR A 7 8.49 9.96 40.18
N VAL A 8 8.68 8.98 41.06
CA VAL A 8 8.42 9.08 42.50
C VAL A 8 9.76 8.89 43.23
N MET A 9 10.02 9.75 44.20
CA MET A 9 11.15 9.62 45.11
C MET A 9 10.60 9.38 46.53
N ILE A 10 11.08 8.32 47.18
CA ILE A 10 10.78 8.02 48.58
C ILE A 10 12.04 8.32 49.39
N ALA A 11 11.92 9.23 50.35
CA ALA A 11 12.99 9.56 51.28
C ALA A 11 12.77 8.79 52.59
N CYS A 12 13.66 7.85 52.89
CA CYS A 12 13.64 7.11 54.15
C CYS A 12 14.57 7.81 55.15
N VAL A 13 14.08 8.05 56.37
CA VAL A 13 14.83 8.74 57.42
C VAL A 13 14.66 8.03 58.76
N SER A 14 15.64 8.20 59.64
CA SER A 14 15.66 7.66 61.00
C SER A 14 15.19 8.72 62.00
N PRO A 15 14.36 8.39 63.00
CA PRO A 15 13.95 9.32 64.05
C PRO A 15 15.01 9.50 65.16
N SER A 16 16.16 8.84 65.05
CA SER A 16 17.25 8.89 66.04
C SER A 16 18.01 10.22 65.98
N ASP A 17 18.30 10.80 67.14
CA ASP A 17 19.10 12.04 67.24
C ASP A 17 20.52 11.88 66.69
N ARG A 18 21.06 10.66 66.72
CA ARG A 18 22.39 10.36 66.16
C ARG A 18 22.45 10.57 64.66
N ASP A 19 21.32 10.39 63.98
CA ASP A 19 21.18 10.48 62.53
C ASP A 19 20.64 11.84 62.08
N PHE A 20 20.56 12.81 62.99
CA PHE A 20 19.94 14.12 62.74
C PHE A 20 20.52 14.83 61.51
N MET A 21 21.86 14.87 61.39
CA MET A 21 22.52 15.52 60.26
C MET A 21 22.24 14.83 58.92
N GLU A 22 22.25 13.50 58.89
CA GLU A 22 21.96 12.73 57.68
C GLU A 22 20.48 12.83 57.28
N THR A 23 19.58 12.82 58.26
CA THR A 23 18.15 13.07 58.08
C THR A 23 17.90 14.46 57.47
N LEU A 24 18.58 15.49 58.00
CA LEU A 24 18.48 16.85 57.47
C LEU A 24 18.99 16.93 56.02
N ASN A 25 20.12 16.28 55.71
CA ASN A 25 20.68 16.24 54.35
C ASN A 25 19.74 15.52 53.37
N THR A 26 19.16 14.41 53.80
CA THR A 26 18.18 13.63 53.02
C THR A 26 16.92 14.45 52.72
N LEU A 27 16.37 15.15 53.71
CA LEU A 27 15.21 16.03 53.52
C LEU A 27 15.51 17.23 52.61
N LYS A 28 16.70 17.83 52.72
CA LYS A 28 17.15 18.90 51.81
C LYS A 28 17.23 18.38 50.37
N TYR A 29 17.74 17.17 50.15
CA TYR A 29 17.78 16.57 48.82
C TYR A 29 16.38 16.24 48.30
N ALA A 30 15.51 15.65 49.12
CA ALA A 30 14.12 15.38 48.74
C ALA A 30 13.36 16.66 48.36
N ASN A 31 13.59 17.76 49.07
CA ASN A 31 13.02 19.06 48.74
C ASN A 31 13.51 19.57 47.36
N ARG A 32 14.81 19.46 47.08
CA ARG A 32 15.36 19.78 45.75
C ARG A 32 14.77 18.89 44.65
N ALA A 33 14.65 17.59 44.91
CA ALA A 33 14.11 16.63 43.95
C ALA A 33 12.62 16.88 43.64
N ARG A 34 11.82 17.34 44.61
CA ARG A 34 10.43 17.76 44.40
C ARG A 34 10.29 18.87 43.35
N ASN A 35 11.30 19.72 43.23
CA ASN A 35 11.29 20.83 42.27
C ASN A 35 11.72 20.42 40.85
N ILE A 36 12.13 19.17 40.65
CA ILE A 36 12.46 18.65 39.32
C ILE A 36 11.16 18.44 38.55
N LYS A 37 10.97 19.22 37.48
CA LYS A 37 9.80 19.11 36.61
C LYS A 37 10.10 18.18 35.44
N ASN A 38 9.46 17.02 35.40
CA ASN A 38 9.44 16.16 34.22
C ASN A 38 8.36 16.63 33.25
N ARG A 39 8.63 16.50 31.95
CA ARG A 39 7.64 16.75 30.89
C ARG A 39 7.12 15.40 30.39
N VAL A 40 6.04 14.93 30.99
CA VAL A 40 5.41 13.67 30.60
C VAL A 40 4.51 13.91 29.40
N THR A 41 4.75 13.17 28.33
CA THR A 41 3.93 13.12 27.13
C THR A 41 3.46 11.69 26.94
N ILE A 42 2.19 11.52 26.54
CA ILE A 42 1.67 10.20 26.16
C ILE A 42 2.60 9.63 25.10
N ASN A 43 3.14 8.45 25.37
CA ASN A 43 3.86 7.67 24.37
C ASN A 43 2.81 7.16 23.37
N GLN A 44 2.32 8.06 22.51
CA GLN A 44 1.74 7.63 21.24
C GLN A 44 2.79 6.76 20.59
N ASP A 45 2.37 5.65 20.02
CA ASP A 45 3.23 4.60 19.51
C ASP A 45 4.06 5.16 18.34
N LYS A 46 5.16 5.86 18.67
CA LYS A 46 6.05 6.50 17.71
C LYS A 46 6.66 5.43 16.81
N SER A 47 6.88 4.23 17.37
CA SER A 47 7.16 3.01 16.63
C SER A 47 6.07 2.73 15.61
N SER A 48 4.78 2.67 15.99
CA SER A 48 3.70 2.44 15.01
C SER A 48 3.67 3.51 13.92
N ARG A 49 3.81 4.81 14.25
CA ARG A 49 3.81 5.88 13.25
C ARG A 49 4.98 5.76 12.29
N THR A 50 6.19 5.56 12.79
CA THR A 50 7.39 5.38 11.97
C THR A 50 7.28 4.11 11.12
N ILE A 51 6.78 3.01 11.68
CA ILE A 51 6.54 1.76 10.95
C ILE A 51 5.52 1.98 9.82
N THR A 52 4.44 2.72 10.06
CA THR A 52 3.44 3.03 9.04
C THR A 52 4.05 3.86 7.91
N LEU A 53 4.82 4.91 8.24
CA LEU A 53 5.49 5.74 7.24
C LEU A 53 6.48 4.92 6.42
N LEU A 54 7.32 4.11 7.06
CA LEU A 54 8.27 3.24 6.38
C LEU A 54 7.57 2.20 5.49
N ARG A 55 6.44 1.65 5.91
CA ARG A 55 5.64 0.73 5.09
C ARG A 55 5.07 1.43 3.85
N GLN A 56 4.60 2.67 3.99
CA GLN A 56 4.13 3.47 2.86
C GLN A 56 5.28 3.78 1.88
N GLU A 57 6.45 4.18 2.39
CA GLU A 57 7.64 4.42 1.59
C GLU A 57 8.04 3.17 0.78
N ILE A 58 8.11 2.01 1.45
CA ILE A 58 8.42 0.73 0.81
C ILE A 58 7.41 0.41 -0.29
N GLN A 59 6.12 0.64 -0.04
CA GLN A 59 5.09 0.39 -1.04
C GLN A 59 5.25 1.29 -2.27
N GLN A 60 5.53 2.57 -2.08
CA GLN A 60 5.76 3.52 -3.18
C GLN A 60 6.99 3.12 -4.01
N LEU A 61 8.11 2.83 -3.34
CA LEU A 61 9.34 2.37 -3.99
C LEU A 61 9.15 1.04 -4.74
N GLN A 62 8.34 0.13 -4.20
CA GLN A 62 8.00 -1.13 -4.88
C GLN A 62 7.19 -0.90 -6.16
N LEU A 63 6.23 0.02 -6.14
CA LEU A 63 5.45 0.40 -7.33
C LEU A 63 6.36 1.03 -8.38
N GLU A 64 7.20 1.96 -7.98
CA GLU A 64 8.17 2.61 -8.87
C GLU A 64 9.12 1.60 -9.52
N LEU A 65 9.71 0.69 -8.72
CA LEU A 65 10.54 -0.40 -9.25
C LEU A 65 9.77 -1.32 -10.21
N GLN A 66 8.49 -1.56 -9.96
CA GLN A 66 7.66 -2.33 -10.86
C GLN A 66 7.46 -1.60 -12.19
N GLU A 67 7.23 -0.29 -12.17
CA GLU A 67 7.13 0.52 -13.39
C GLU A 67 8.43 0.52 -14.20
N TYR A 68 9.59 0.58 -13.53
CA TYR A 68 10.90 0.42 -14.16
C TYR A 68 11.08 -0.96 -14.79
N LYS A 69 10.75 -2.04 -14.06
CA LYS A 69 10.85 -3.42 -14.57
C LYS A 69 9.92 -3.69 -15.76
N GLN A 70 8.75 -3.04 -15.78
CA GLN A 70 7.82 -3.12 -16.90
C GLN A 70 8.25 -2.24 -18.08
N GLY A 71 9.31 -1.44 -17.93
CA GLY A 71 9.79 -0.53 -18.95
C GLY A 71 8.90 0.69 -19.14
N LYS A 72 7.96 0.97 -18.22
CA LYS A 72 7.07 2.14 -18.24
C LYS A 72 7.84 3.43 -17.92
N ARG A 73 8.82 3.33 -17.03
CA ARG A 73 9.76 4.40 -16.70
C ARG A 73 11.16 4.02 -17.15
N VAL A 74 11.92 5.00 -17.64
CA VAL A 74 13.32 4.88 -18.05
C VAL A 74 14.12 6.03 -17.47
N ILE A 75 15.38 5.75 -17.12
CA ILE A 75 16.32 6.75 -16.61
C ILE A 75 17.28 7.09 -17.74
N GLY A 76 17.34 8.38 -18.10
CA GLY A 76 18.33 8.89 -19.07
C GLY A 76 19.74 8.87 -18.51
N GLU A 77 20.75 9.03 -19.38
CA GLU A 77 22.17 9.11 -18.96
C GLU A 77 22.46 10.30 -18.03
N ASP A 78 21.60 11.32 -18.07
CA ASP A 78 21.60 12.50 -17.20
C ASP A 78 20.89 12.27 -15.86
N GLY A 79 20.36 11.07 -15.62
CA GLY A 79 19.63 10.70 -14.40
C GLY A 79 18.19 11.22 -14.36
N VAL A 80 17.68 11.78 -15.46
CA VAL A 80 16.31 12.29 -15.54
C VAL A 80 15.34 11.12 -15.79
N GLU A 81 14.32 11.02 -14.95
CA GLU A 81 13.23 10.06 -15.15
C GLU A 81 12.35 10.52 -16.31
N SER A 82 12.21 9.66 -17.31
CA SER A 82 11.27 9.87 -18.40
C SER A 82 10.30 8.71 -18.51
N VAL A 83 9.13 9.01 -19.02
CA VAL A 83 8.13 8.00 -19.35
C VAL A 83 8.48 7.42 -20.70
N ASN A 84 8.49 6.08 -20.81
CA ASN A 84 8.86 5.43 -22.04
C ASN A 84 7.73 5.55 -23.08
N ASP A 85 7.93 6.37 -24.10
CA ASP A 85 6.96 6.56 -25.20
C ASP A 85 6.61 5.23 -25.89
N MET A 86 7.61 4.36 -26.07
CA MET A 86 7.41 3.05 -26.68
C MET A 86 6.54 2.13 -25.81
N PHE A 87 6.59 2.26 -24.48
CA PHE A 87 5.69 1.52 -23.59
C PHE A 87 4.24 2.00 -23.73
N HIS A 88 4.02 3.32 -23.80
CA HIS A 88 2.70 3.89 -24.04
C HIS A 88 2.11 3.46 -25.38
N GLU A 89 2.91 3.50 -26.44
CA GLU A 89 2.46 3.05 -27.76
C GLU A 89 2.08 1.56 -27.74
N ASN A 90 2.90 0.71 -27.13
CA ASN A 90 2.58 -0.72 -26.97
C ASN A 90 1.31 -0.96 -26.17
N MET A 91 1.05 -0.18 -25.11
CA MET A 91 -0.17 -0.24 -24.32
C MET A 91 -1.42 0.10 -25.16
N MET A 92 -1.33 1.14 -25.97
CA MET A 92 -2.42 1.56 -26.88
C MET A 92 -2.66 0.51 -27.96
N LEU A 93 -1.60 -0.01 -28.59
CA LEU A 93 -1.68 -1.07 -29.59
C LEU A 93 -2.28 -2.35 -29.01
N GLN A 94 -1.88 -2.77 -27.79
CA GLN A 94 -2.51 -3.91 -27.13
C GLN A 94 -4.01 -3.69 -26.88
N THR A 95 -4.39 -2.48 -26.47
CA THR A 95 -5.79 -2.12 -26.26
C THR A 95 -6.58 -2.24 -27.57
N GLU A 96 -6.01 -1.77 -28.68
CA GLU A 96 -6.63 -1.85 -30.00
C GLU A 96 -6.71 -3.28 -30.53
N ILE A 97 -5.66 -4.09 -30.35
CA ILE A 97 -5.67 -5.53 -30.64
C ILE A 97 -6.79 -6.23 -29.86
N ASN A 98 -6.96 -5.92 -28.56
CA ASN A 98 -8.01 -6.52 -27.74
C ASN A 98 -9.42 -6.12 -28.21
N LYS A 99 -9.61 -4.86 -28.62
CA LYS A 99 -10.87 -4.40 -29.23
C LYS A 99 -11.16 -5.15 -30.53
N MET A 100 -10.17 -5.26 -31.42
CA MET A 100 -10.31 -5.96 -32.68
C MET A 100 -10.59 -7.45 -32.47
N ARG A 101 -9.91 -8.12 -31.54
CA ARG A 101 -10.17 -9.52 -31.18
C ARG A 101 -11.62 -9.72 -30.71
N THR A 102 -12.13 -8.82 -29.89
CA THR A 102 -13.53 -8.87 -29.43
C THR A 102 -14.50 -8.75 -30.60
N ARG A 103 -14.24 -7.83 -31.55
CA ARG A 103 -15.07 -7.66 -32.76
C ARG A 103 -15.03 -8.88 -33.67
N VAL A 104 -13.84 -9.43 -33.92
CA VAL A 104 -13.66 -10.65 -34.72
C VAL A 104 -14.44 -11.81 -34.10
N LYS A 105 -14.37 -11.96 -32.77
CA LYS A 105 -15.14 -13.00 -32.05
C LYS A 105 -16.65 -12.84 -32.26
N ALA A 106 -17.19 -11.64 -32.09
CA ALA A 106 -18.62 -11.39 -32.29
C ALA A 106 -19.07 -11.63 -33.75
N MET A 107 -18.22 -11.27 -34.72
CA MET A 107 -18.48 -11.56 -36.13
C MET A 107 -18.47 -13.06 -36.42
N GLN A 108 -17.52 -13.81 -35.83
CA GLN A 108 -17.46 -15.27 -35.97
C GLN A 108 -18.73 -15.93 -35.41
N GLU A 109 -19.19 -15.52 -34.23
CA GLU A 109 -20.44 -16.01 -33.63
C GLU A 109 -21.65 -15.74 -34.55
N THR A 110 -21.66 -14.59 -35.24
CA THR A 110 -22.71 -14.25 -36.21
C THR A 110 -22.67 -15.15 -37.45
N ILE A 111 -21.47 -15.42 -37.98
CA ILE A 111 -21.27 -16.32 -39.12
C ILE A 111 -21.74 -17.74 -38.78
N ASP A 112 -21.38 -18.24 -37.60
CA ASP A 112 -21.76 -19.57 -37.14
C ASP A 112 -23.29 -19.69 -37.01
N ALA A 113 -23.95 -18.67 -36.47
CA ALA A 113 -25.41 -18.62 -36.35
C ALA A 113 -26.12 -18.61 -37.72
N LEU A 114 -25.64 -17.81 -38.67
CA LEU A 114 -26.20 -17.76 -40.03
C LEU A 114 -25.97 -19.07 -40.80
N SER A 115 -24.78 -19.67 -40.65
CA SER A 115 -24.44 -20.96 -41.25
C SER A 115 -25.39 -22.06 -40.75
N SER A 116 -25.59 -22.13 -39.42
CA SER A 116 -26.54 -23.09 -38.82
C SER A 116 -27.96 -22.90 -39.34
N LYS A 117 -28.44 -21.65 -39.43
CA LYS A 117 -29.78 -21.34 -39.95
C LYS A 117 -29.93 -21.71 -41.43
N ASN A 118 -28.92 -21.46 -42.25
CA ASN A 118 -28.92 -21.88 -43.65
C ASN A 118 -28.98 -23.40 -43.80
N SER A 119 -28.21 -24.14 -42.99
CA SER A 119 -28.28 -25.61 -42.97
C SER A 119 -29.66 -26.13 -42.58
N GLN A 120 -30.32 -25.51 -41.59
CA GLN A 120 -31.70 -25.85 -41.20
C GLN A 120 -32.71 -25.59 -42.33
N LEU A 121 -32.66 -24.41 -42.94
CA LEU A 121 -33.57 -24.05 -44.05
C LEU A 121 -33.39 -24.98 -45.27
N LEU A 122 -32.15 -25.39 -45.56
CA LEU A 122 -31.89 -26.37 -46.62
C LEU A 122 -32.51 -27.73 -46.29
N ALA A 123 -32.42 -28.17 -45.03
CA ALA A 123 -33.06 -29.40 -44.58
C ALA A 123 -34.60 -29.33 -44.65
N GLU A 124 -35.21 -28.22 -44.23
CA GLU A 124 -36.67 -27.99 -44.32
C GLU A 124 -37.16 -27.93 -45.78
N LYS A 125 -36.42 -27.27 -46.68
CA LYS A 125 -36.78 -27.27 -48.10
C LYS A 125 -36.70 -28.65 -48.73
N ALA A 126 -35.71 -29.45 -48.33
CA ALA A 126 -35.63 -30.83 -48.78
C ALA A 126 -36.89 -31.58 -48.33
N THR A 127 -37.26 -31.54 -47.05
CA THR A 127 -38.44 -32.27 -46.54
C THR A 127 -39.76 -31.81 -47.17
N VAL A 128 -39.95 -30.51 -47.40
CA VAL A 128 -41.15 -29.99 -48.08
C VAL A 128 -41.22 -30.47 -49.54
N GLY A 129 -40.10 -30.53 -50.26
CA GLY A 129 -40.05 -31.03 -51.64
C GLY A 129 -40.44 -32.52 -51.77
N TRP A 130 -40.18 -33.33 -50.73
CA TRP A 130 -40.64 -34.73 -50.66
C TRP A 130 -42.14 -34.86 -50.40
N ILE A 131 -42.77 -33.90 -49.72
CA ILE A 131 -44.20 -33.95 -49.37
C ILE A 131 -45.09 -33.48 -50.53
N THR A 132 -44.57 -32.65 -51.43
CA THR A 132 -45.31 -32.09 -52.58
C THR A 132 -45.12 -32.86 -53.90
N SER A 133 -44.47 -34.03 -53.87
CA SER A 133 -44.23 -34.89 -55.05
C SER A 133 -45.05 -36.17 -55.02
#